data_AF-A0A937P126-F1
#
_entry.id   AF-A0A937P126-F1
#
_cell.length_a   1.000
_cell.length_b   1.000
_cell.length_c   1.000
_cell.angle_alpha   90.00
_cell.angle_beta   90.00
_cell.angle_gamma   90.00
#
_symmetry.space_group_name_H-M   'P 1'
#
loop_
_entity.id
_entity.type
_entity.pdbx_description
1 polymer ?
#
loop_
_entity_poly.entity_id
_entity_poly.type
_entity_poly.pdbx_seq_one_letter_code
_entity_poly.pdbx_strand_id
1 'polypeptide(L)'
;MKKAVLKITVVLMALLPVSLLAQKSPVDKLFDKYSGQDGFTSVDVAKGLFELFSEIEADDPDFDEFQKAVEGLEKLRLLACSDDEGEKNLKDNFYSDIMSSIPFDEYKVLMVVKDDDTDVKFYAKNNNQVITEMLMVVDGDDEVVLLSLTGNINLNHVAKLGTSMKLGGMEHLGKMKKSK
;
A
#
# COMPACT_ATOMS: atom_id res chain seq x y z
N MET A 1 18.13 -43.60 -30.45
CA MET A 1 18.63 -42.43 -29.69
C MET A 1 17.76 -41.19 -29.88
N LYS A 2 17.54 -40.67 -31.10
CA LYS A 2 16.73 -39.45 -31.35
C LYS A 2 15.29 -39.49 -30.79
N LYS A 3 14.61 -40.65 -30.86
CA LYS A 3 13.24 -40.83 -30.32
C LYS A 3 13.17 -40.88 -28.78
N ALA A 4 14.26 -41.27 -28.11
CA ALA A 4 14.33 -41.29 -26.65
C ALA A 4 14.63 -39.90 -26.09
N VAL A 5 15.52 -39.15 -26.76
CA VAL A 5 15.80 -37.73 -26.45
C VAL A 5 14.54 -36.89 -26.62
N LEU A 6 13.79 -37.07 -27.72
CA LEU A 6 12.53 -36.35 -27.95
C LEU A 6 11.47 -36.61 -26.86
N LYS A 7 11.36 -37.86 -26.39
CA LYS A 7 10.42 -38.22 -25.30
C LYS A 7 10.83 -37.62 -23.96
N ILE A 8 12.13 -37.57 -23.66
CA ILE A 8 12.65 -36.94 -22.43
C ILE A 8 12.41 -35.43 -22.45
N THR A 9 12.62 -34.76 -23.58
CA THR A 9 12.34 -33.32 -23.72
C THR A 9 10.85 -32.99 -23.54
N VAL A 10 9.94 -33.83 -24.06
CA VAL A 10 8.49 -33.64 -23.90
C VAL A 10 8.04 -33.84 -22.44
N VAL A 11 8.62 -34.79 -21.72
CA VAL A 11 8.34 -35.00 -20.28
C VAL A 11 8.90 -33.87 -19.43
N LEU A 12 10.08 -33.33 -19.77
CA LEU A 12 10.68 -32.18 -19.07
C LEU A 12 9.87 -30.89 -19.25
N MET A 13 9.24 -30.71 -20.41
CA MET A 13 8.39 -29.56 -20.72
C MET A 13 6.99 -29.67 -20.10
N ALA A 14 6.51 -30.88 -19.83
CA ALA A 14 5.27 -31.16 -19.09
C ALA A 14 5.44 -31.04 -17.56
N LEU A 15 6.68 -31.05 -17.06
CA LEU A 15 7.03 -30.82 -15.65
C LEU A 15 7.35 -29.36 -15.34
N LEU A 16 7.28 -28.45 -16.31
CA LEU A 16 7.27 -27.02 -16.02
C LEU A 16 5.98 -26.74 -15.25
N PRO A 17 6.05 -26.38 -13.96
CA PRO A 17 4.87 -25.97 -13.24
C PRO A 17 4.30 -24.78 -14.03
N VAL A 18 3.01 -24.85 -14.34
CA VAL A 18 2.22 -23.69 -14.76
C VAL A 18 2.07 -22.81 -13.50
N SER A 19 3.17 -22.28 -12.98
CA SER A 19 3.21 -21.33 -11.88
C SER A 19 3.13 -19.90 -12.43
N LEU A 20 2.21 -19.70 -13.39
CA LEU A 20 1.72 -18.40 -13.83
C LEU A 20 0.39 -18.06 -13.13
N LEU A 21 0.12 -18.65 -11.96
CA LEU A 21 -0.88 -18.08 -11.07
C LEU A 21 -0.30 -16.75 -10.61
N ALA A 22 -0.88 -15.66 -11.09
CA ALA A 22 -0.55 -14.29 -10.73
C ALA A 22 -0.15 -14.25 -9.25
N GLN A 23 1.14 -14.00 -8.99
CA GLN A 23 1.69 -14.01 -7.65
C GLN A 23 1.05 -12.84 -6.90
N LYS A 24 -0.08 -13.10 -6.24
CA LYS A 24 -0.82 -12.11 -5.46
C LYS A 24 0.14 -11.41 -4.52
N SER A 25 0.10 -10.08 -4.50
CA SER A 25 0.95 -9.31 -3.61
C SER A 25 0.67 -9.69 -2.16
N PRO A 26 1.63 -9.49 -1.24
CA PRO A 26 1.40 -9.71 0.19
C PRO A 26 0.15 -8.98 0.71
N VAL A 27 -0.07 -7.75 0.26
CA VAL A 27 -1.27 -6.98 0.59
C VAL A 27 -2.53 -7.61 0.00
N ASP A 28 -2.48 -8.14 -1.23
CA ASP A 28 -3.65 -8.80 -1.82
C ASP A 28 -4.11 -10.00 -0.99
N LYS A 29 -3.17 -10.75 -0.40
CA LYS A 29 -3.48 -11.88 0.48
C LYS A 29 -4.13 -11.45 1.79
N LEU A 30 -3.62 -10.38 2.41
CA LEU A 30 -4.24 -9.78 3.60
C LEU A 30 -5.64 -9.27 3.27
N PHE A 31 -5.80 -8.57 2.14
CA PHE A 31 -7.09 -8.07 1.69
C PHE A 31 -8.10 -9.19 1.47
N ASP A 32 -7.72 -10.27 0.77
CA ASP A 32 -8.59 -11.43 0.57
C ASP A 32 -8.99 -12.11 1.90
N LYS A 33 -8.11 -12.07 2.91
CA LYS A 33 -8.36 -12.67 4.22
C LYS A 33 -9.36 -11.87 5.06
N TYR A 34 -9.24 -10.54 5.05
CA TYR A 34 -9.95 -9.66 5.99
C TYR A 34 -11.10 -8.86 5.37
N SER A 35 -11.11 -8.65 4.06
CA SER A 35 -12.18 -7.93 3.38
C SER A 35 -13.53 -8.61 3.62
N GLY A 36 -14.50 -7.85 4.13
CA GLY A 36 -15.85 -8.34 4.43
C GLY A 36 -15.96 -9.28 5.63
N GLN A 37 -14.91 -9.40 6.46
CA GLN A 37 -15.00 -10.04 7.77
C GLN A 37 -15.60 -9.08 8.81
N ASP A 38 -16.26 -9.63 9.82
CA ASP A 38 -16.77 -8.84 10.95
C ASP A 38 -15.60 -8.14 11.67
N GLY A 39 -15.81 -6.88 12.09
CA GLY A 39 -14.76 -6.06 12.71
C GLY A 39 -13.77 -5.41 11.73
N PHE A 40 -13.95 -5.59 10.41
CA PHE A 40 -13.08 -4.99 9.39
C PHE A 40 -13.83 -4.04 8.45
N THR A 41 -13.25 -2.86 8.24
CA THR A 41 -13.60 -1.96 7.15
C THR A 41 -12.61 -2.15 6.01
N SER A 42 -13.11 -2.41 4.80
CA SER A 42 -12.29 -2.63 3.61
C SER A 42 -12.69 -1.72 2.45
N VAL A 43 -11.70 -1.08 1.81
CA VAL A 43 -11.87 -0.27 0.60
C VAL A 43 -10.92 -0.77 -0.48
N ASP A 44 -11.44 -1.09 -1.67
CA ASP A 44 -10.66 -1.46 -2.87
C ASP A 44 -10.98 -0.49 -4.01
N VAL A 45 -10.02 0.33 -4.37
CA VAL A 45 -10.12 1.28 -5.48
C VAL A 45 -9.27 0.76 -6.63
N ALA A 46 -9.93 0.48 -7.75
CA ALA A 46 -9.28 0.03 -8.97
C ALA A 46 -8.86 1.19 -9.87
N LYS A 47 -7.91 0.91 -10.77
CA LYS A 47 -7.36 1.84 -11.77
C LYS A 47 -8.41 2.68 -12.49
N GLY A 48 -9.52 2.09 -12.88
CA GLY A 48 -10.59 2.79 -13.60
C GLY A 48 -11.16 4.00 -12.85
N LEU A 49 -11.14 4.01 -11.50
CA LEU A 49 -11.57 5.19 -10.74
C LEU A 49 -10.54 6.32 -10.81
N PHE A 50 -9.23 5.99 -10.79
CA PHE A 50 -8.17 6.99 -10.97
C PHE A 50 -8.18 7.55 -12.40
N GLU A 51 -8.41 6.70 -13.40
CA GLU A 51 -8.57 7.12 -14.80
C GLU A 51 -9.75 8.09 -14.95
N LEU A 52 -10.90 7.77 -14.35
CA LEU A 52 -12.05 8.69 -14.31
C LEU A 52 -11.66 10.05 -13.72
N PHE A 53 -10.96 10.07 -12.57
CA PHE A 53 -10.53 11.33 -11.97
C PHE A 53 -9.53 12.09 -12.84
N SER A 54 -8.65 11.42 -13.56
CA SER A 54 -7.67 12.05 -14.45
C SER A 54 -8.29 12.69 -15.70
N GLU A 55 -9.50 12.29 -16.09
CA GLU A 55 -10.21 12.81 -17.27
C GLU A 55 -11.14 13.99 -16.96
N ILE A 56 -11.43 14.25 -15.68
CA ILE A 56 -12.30 15.37 -15.29
C ILE A 56 -11.53 16.68 -15.49
N GLU A 57 -12.02 17.59 -16.32
CA GLU A 57 -11.51 18.96 -16.36
C GLU A 57 -12.23 19.80 -15.30
N ALA A 58 -11.49 20.32 -14.32
CA ALA A 58 -12.02 21.26 -13.33
C ALA A 58 -11.20 22.55 -13.35
N ASP A 59 -11.87 23.70 -13.22
CA ASP A 59 -11.20 25.01 -13.07
C ASP A 59 -10.87 25.25 -11.58
N ASP A 60 -10.19 24.29 -10.96
CA ASP A 60 -9.80 24.30 -9.56
C ASP A 60 -8.32 23.85 -9.41
N PRO A 61 -7.41 24.76 -8.98
CA PRO A 61 -6.00 24.44 -8.79
C PRO A 61 -5.72 23.27 -7.83
N ASP A 62 -6.56 23.08 -6.82
CA ASP A 62 -6.40 21.98 -5.85
C ASP A 62 -6.78 20.64 -6.49
N PHE A 63 -7.78 20.64 -7.37
CA PHE A 63 -8.18 19.47 -8.15
C PHE A 63 -7.09 19.06 -9.15
N ASP A 64 -6.49 20.02 -9.84
CA ASP A 64 -5.35 19.82 -10.73
C ASP A 64 -4.15 19.16 -10.02
N GLU A 65 -3.89 19.54 -8.76
CA GLU A 65 -2.81 18.94 -7.98
C GLU A 65 -3.14 17.52 -7.55
N PHE A 66 -4.40 17.27 -7.16
CA PHE A 66 -4.89 15.93 -6.87
C PHE A 66 -4.79 15.01 -8.08
N GLN A 67 -5.23 15.45 -9.27
CA GLN A 67 -5.13 14.67 -10.51
C GLN A 67 -3.71 14.24 -10.81
N LYS A 68 -2.75 15.17 -10.72
CA LYS A 68 -1.32 14.86 -10.92
C LYS A 68 -0.75 13.90 -9.88
N ALA A 69 -1.34 13.85 -8.68
CA ALA A 69 -0.89 12.96 -7.63
C ALA A 69 -1.51 11.57 -7.72
N VAL A 70 -2.70 11.44 -8.33
CA VAL A 70 -3.33 10.15 -8.65
C VAL A 70 -2.95 9.60 -10.02
N GLU A 71 -2.28 10.41 -10.86
CA GLU A 71 -1.72 9.98 -12.13
C GLU A 71 -0.72 8.84 -11.93
N GLY A 72 -0.91 7.74 -12.66
CA GLY A 72 -0.07 6.55 -12.55
C GLY A 72 -0.42 5.61 -11.39
N LEU A 73 -1.41 5.94 -10.56
CA LEU A 73 -1.96 5.01 -9.56
C LEU A 73 -2.78 3.92 -10.26
N GLU A 74 -2.60 2.69 -9.82
CA GLU A 74 -3.31 1.53 -10.37
C GLU A 74 -4.25 0.91 -9.35
N LYS A 75 -3.93 1.01 -8.06
CA LYS A 75 -4.69 0.37 -7.00
C LYS A 75 -4.51 1.10 -5.67
N LEU A 76 -5.60 1.30 -4.94
CA LEU A 76 -5.56 1.65 -3.52
C LEU A 76 -6.37 0.61 -2.74
N ARG A 77 -5.77 0.09 -1.67
CA ARG A 77 -6.43 -0.83 -0.75
C ARG A 77 -6.30 -0.32 0.67
N LEU A 78 -7.41 -0.32 1.40
CA LEU A 78 -7.45 -0.02 2.81
C LEU A 78 -8.12 -1.17 3.55
N LEU A 79 -7.49 -1.59 4.64
CA LEU A 79 -8.07 -2.42 5.68
C LEU A 79 -7.92 -1.68 7.00
N ALA A 80 -9.03 -1.51 7.71
CA ALA A 80 -9.04 -0.97 9.04
C ALA A 80 -9.76 -1.95 9.97
N CYS A 81 -9.21 -2.16 11.15
CA CYS A 81 -9.78 -2.99 12.20
C CYS A 81 -9.87 -2.14 13.46
N SER A 82 -11.08 -2.00 13.98
CA SER A 82 -11.34 -1.33 15.25
C SER A 82 -11.80 -2.37 16.27
N ASP A 83 -11.65 -2.07 17.56
CA ASP A 83 -12.20 -2.95 18.57
C ASP A 83 -13.73 -2.99 18.46
N ASP A 84 -14.24 -4.19 18.28
CA ASP A 84 -15.64 -4.51 18.47
C ASP A 84 -15.76 -5.35 19.75
N GLU A 85 -16.78 -5.12 20.58
CA GLU A 85 -16.87 -5.67 21.95
C GLU A 85 -16.87 -7.22 22.01
N GLY A 86 -16.97 -7.90 20.86
CA GLY A 86 -17.12 -9.35 20.72
C GLY A 86 -15.84 -10.18 20.55
N GLU A 87 -14.74 -9.66 19.99
CA GLU A 87 -13.53 -10.45 19.70
C GLU A 87 -12.26 -9.88 20.32
N LYS A 88 -11.82 -10.51 21.42
CA LYS A 88 -10.57 -10.15 22.08
C LYS A 88 -9.37 -10.38 21.15
N ASN A 89 -8.47 -9.39 21.09
CA ASN A 89 -7.21 -9.42 20.35
C ASN A 89 -7.34 -9.40 18.83
N LEU A 90 -8.50 -9.03 18.28
CA LEU A 90 -8.69 -8.97 16.82
C LEU A 90 -7.66 -8.04 16.15
N LYS A 91 -7.46 -6.85 16.73
CA LYS A 91 -6.45 -5.87 16.31
C LYS A 91 -5.03 -6.38 16.42
N ASP A 92 -4.65 -6.94 17.57
CA ASP A 92 -3.30 -7.48 17.79
C ASP A 92 -2.97 -8.58 16.77
N ASN A 93 -3.92 -9.46 16.49
CA ASN A 93 -3.79 -10.50 15.49
C ASN A 93 -3.65 -9.90 14.09
N PHE A 94 -4.47 -8.91 13.75
CA PHE A 94 -4.39 -8.23 12.46
C PHE A 94 -3.04 -7.52 12.28
N TYR A 95 -2.59 -6.79 13.27
CA TYR A 95 -1.27 -6.13 13.25
C TYR A 95 -0.13 -7.14 13.11
N SER A 96 -0.16 -8.22 13.89
CA SER A 96 0.81 -9.31 13.79
C SER A 96 0.82 -9.93 12.39
N ASP A 97 -0.34 -10.09 11.76
CA ASP A 97 -0.45 -10.62 10.41
C ASP A 97 0.07 -9.65 9.35
N ILE A 98 -0.13 -8.35 9.51
CA ILE A 98 0.52 -7.32 8.68
C ILE A 98 2.03 -7.47 8.76
N MET A 99 2.57 -7.48 9.98
CA MET A 99 4.02 -7.51 10.25
C MET A 99 4.71 -8.78 9.78
N SER A 100 3.99 -9.91 9.75
CA SER A 100 4.52 -11.20 9.32
C SER A 100 4.29 -11.52 7.84
N SER A 101 3.23 -10.97 7.23
CA SER A 101 2.87 -11.28 5.84
C SER A 101 3.59 -10.40 4.82
N ILE A 102 3.87 -9.14 5.19
CA ILE A 102 4.53 -8.18 4.31
C ILE A 102 6.06 -8.27 4.49
N PRO A 103 6.84 -8.48 3.41
CA PRO A 103 8.30 -8.52 3.47
C PRO A 103 8.85 -7.08 3.59
N PHE A 104 8.73 -6.48 4.78
CA PHE A 104 9.13 -5.09 5.03
C PHE A 104 10.62 -4.82 4.77
N ASP A 105 11.47 -5.84 4.68
CA ASP A 105 12.87 -5.72 4.27
C ASP A 105 13.06 -5.28 2.80
N GLU A 106 12.04 -5.49 1.96
CA GLU A 106 12.00 -4.96 0.58
C GLU A 106 11.57 -3.49 0.52
N TYR A 107 11.17 -2.90 1.65
CA TYR A 107 10.67 -1.54 1.74
C TYR A 107 11.65 -0.61 2.46
N LYS A 108 11.64 0.66 2.06
CA LYS A 108 12.30 1.75 2.79
C LYS A 108 11.29 2.44 3.67
N VAL A 109 11.61 2.60 4.95
CA VAL A 109 10.85 3.46 5.86
C VAL A 109 11.10 4.92 5.45
N LEU A 110 10.03 5.66 5.16
CA LEU A 110 10.11 7.07 4.77
C LEU A 110 9.80 7.99 5.94
N MET A 111 8.85 7.61 6.78
CA MET A 111 8.38 8.42 7.89
C MET A 111 7.85 7.53 9.02
N VAL A 112 8.16 7.92 10.25
CA VAL A 112 7.62 7.32 11.46
C VAL A 112 7.10 8.46 12.32
N VAL A 113 5.82 8.39 12.69
CA VAL A 113 5.21 9.26 13.69
C VAL A 113 4.93 8.38 14.90
N LYS A 114 5.37 8.83 16.06
CA LYS A 114 5.06 8.21 17.34
C LYS A 114 4.34 9.24 18.17
N ASP A 115 3.12 8.92 18.57
CA ASP A 115 2.33 9.64 19.55
C ASP A 115 2.03 8.71 20.72
N ASP A 116 1.51 9.24 21.83
CA ASP A 116 1.34 8.48 23.08
C ASP A 116 0.45 7.24 22.89
N ASP A 117 -0.58 7.34 22.02
CA ASP A 117 -1.60 6.30 21.81
C ASP A 117 -1.57 5.73 20.37
N THR A 118 -0.61 6.15 19.52
CA THR A 118 -0.58 5.75 18.10
C THR A 118 0.81 5.82 17.46
N ASP A 119 1.19 4.73 16.79
CA ASP A 119 2.38 4.62 15.94
C ASP A 119 1.95 4.59 14.45
N VAL A 120 2.46 5.51 13.64
CA VAL A 120 2.23 5.54 12.18
C VAL A 120 3.54 5.36 11.44
N LYS A 121 3.59 4.42 10.49
CA LYS A 121 4.78 4.13 9.66
C LYS A 121 4.43 4.16 8.18
N PHE A 122 5.20 4.95 7.43
CA PHE A 122 5.13 5.01 5.97
C PHE A 122 6.31 4.28 5.35
N TYR A 123 6.01 3.43 4.38
CA TYR A 123 6.97 2.61 3.66
C TYR A 123 6.85 2.83 2.15
N ALA A 124 7.97 2.73 1.44
CA ALA A 124 7.99 2.73 -0.02
C ALA A 124 8.88 1.61 -0.56
N LYS A 125 8.36 0.91 -1.57
CA LYS A 125 9.09 -0.07 -2.36
C LYS A 125 9.37 0.52 -3.73
N ASN A 126 10.64 0.44 -4.13
CA ASN A 126 11.12 1.05 -5.36
C ASN A 126 11.60 -0.02 -6.33
N ASN A 127 11.34 0.20 -7.61
CA ASN A 127 12.02 -0.46 -8.70
C ASN A 127 12.81 0.60 -9.47
N ASN A 128 14.15 0.52 -9.38
CA ASN A 128 15.06 1.56 -9.86
C ASN A 128 14.77 2.93 -9.23
N GLN A 129 14.33 3.90 -10.04
CA GLN A 129 13.99 5.27 -9.63
C GLN A 129 12.49 5.50 -9.46
N VAL A 130 11.66 4.47 -9.66
CA VAL A 130 10.20 4.55 -9.59
C VAL A 130 9.71 3.88 -8.30
N ILE A 131 8.79 4.52 -7.59
CA ILE A 131 8.09 3.91 -6.46
C ILE A 131 6.95 3.08 -7.03
N THR A 132 6.98 1.78 -6.77
CA THR A 132 5.98 0.83 -7.28
C THR A 132 4.87 0.58 -6.27
N GLU A 133 5.16 0.74 -4.98
CA GLU A 133 4.21 0.53 -3.90
C GLU A 133 4.54 1.42 -2.70
N MET A 134 3.51 2.02 -2.10
CA MET A 134 3.57 2.72 -0.83
C MET A 134 2.64 2.05 0.17
N LEU A 135 3.12 1.87 1.41
CA LEU A 135 2.31 1.37 2.51
C LEU A 135 2.26 2.39 3.63
N MET A 136 1.11 2.48 4.27
CA MET A 136 0.94 3.14 5.56
C MET A 136 0.37 2.11 6.53
N VAL A 137 1.04 1.95 7.67
CA VAL A 137 0.57 1.12 8.77
C VAL A 137 0.35 2.00 9.99
N VAL A 138 -0.84 1.95 10.55
CA VAL A 138 -1.22 2.60 11.82
C VAL A 138 -1.44 1.50 12.85
N ASP A 139 -0.80 1.68 13.99
CA ASP A 139 -0.92 0.86 15.19
C ASP A 139 -1.38 1.78 16.32
N GLY A 140 -2.69 1.86 16.54
CA GLY A 140 -3.29 2.72 17.54
C GLY A 140 -4.08 1.94 18.58
N ASP A 141 -4.28 2.55 19.74
CA ASP A 141 -4.97 1.92 20.88
C ASP A 141 -6.37 1.41 20.55
N ASP A 142 -7.11 2.10 19.67
CA ASP A 142 -8.48 1.76 19.28
C ASP A 142 -8.58 1.14 17.87
N GLU A 143 -7.60 1.34 17.01
CA GLU A 143 -7.66 0.97 15.59
C GLU A 143 -6.29 0.59 15.00
N VAL A 144 -6.28 -0.45 14.16
CA VAL A 144 -5.14 -0.81 13.32
C VAL A 144 -5.53 -0.62 11.85
N VAL A 145 -4.70 0.10 11.09
CA VAL A 145 -4.96 0.40 9.66
C VAL A 145 -3.79 -0.04 8.81
N LEU A 146 -4.09 -0.74 7.71
CA LEU A 146 -3.19 -0.97 6.59
C LEU A 146 -3.75 -0.29 5.35
N LEU A 147 -2.99 0.68 4.82
CA LEU A 147 -3.24 1.27 3.51
C LEU A 147 -2.10 0.89 2.57
N SER A 148 -2.45 0.46 1.36
CA SER A 148 -1.52 0.22 0.26
C SER A 148 -1.93 1.00 -0.96
N LEU A 149 -0.93 1.56 -1.63
CA LEU A 149 -1.05 2.24 -2.90
C LEU A 149 -0.04 1.67 -3.89
N THR A 150 -0.51 1.18 -5.03
CA THR A 150 0.32 0.57 -6.07
C THR A 150 0.20 1.36 -7.37
N GLY A 151 1.31 1.53 -8.08
CA GLY A 151 1.35 2.20 -9.38
C GLY A 151 2.73 2.72 -9.73
N ASN A 152 2.81 3.60 -10.72
CA ASN A 152 4.01 4.38 -11.03
C ASN A 152 3.98 5.69 -10.25
N ILE A 153 4.35 5.62 -8.98
CA ILE A 153 4.14 6.72 -8.03
C ILE A 153 5.29 7.72 -8.10
N ASN A 154 4.96 8.97 -8.42
CA ASN A 154 5.92 10.06 -8.38
C ASN A 154 5.96 10.72 -6.99
N LEU A 155 7.05 10.50 -6.25
CA LEU A 155 7.23 10.98 -4.87
C LEU A 155 7.08 12.50 -4.74
N ASN A 156 7.44 13.27 -5.79
CA ASN A 156 7.30 14.73 -5.77
C ASN A 156 5.84 15.17 -5.67
N HIS A 157 4.90 14.38 -6.21
CA HIS A 157 3.47 14.68 -6.19
C HIS A 157 2.81 14.18 -4.90
N VAL A 158 3.26 13.02 -4.37
CA VAL A 158 2.76 12.51 -3.07
C VAL A 158 3.18 13.40 -1.91
N ALA A 159 4.40 13.97 -1.93
CA ALA A 159 4.85 14.91 -0.90
C ALA A 159 3.97 16.17 -0.83
N LYS A 160 3.38 16.58 -1.95
CA LYS A 160 2.44 17.70 -2.02
C LYS A 160 1.08 17.34 -1.41
N LEU A 161 0.56 16.13 -1.67
CA LEU A 161 -0.65 15.63 -0.98
C LEU A 161 -0.50 15.61 0.54
N GLY A 162 0.65 15.15 1.05
CA GLY A 162 0.94 15.14 2.49
C GLY A 162 1.10 16.54 3.11
N THR A 163 1.32 17.58 2.30
CA THR A 163 1.36 18.98 2.74
C THR A 163 -0.04 19.60 2.75
N SER A 164 -0.89 19.21 1.80
CA SER A 164 -2.28 19.68 1.67
C SER A 164 -3.24 18.97 2.63
N MET A 165 -3.02 17.69 2.91
CA MET A 165 -3.58 17.01 4.06
C MET A 165 -2.86 17.55 5.29
N LYS A 166 -3.50 18.48 6.03
CA LYS A 166 -2.98 19.01 7.30
C LYS A 166 -2.82 17.89 8.34
N LEU A 167 -1.75 17.10 8.21
CA LEU A 167 -1.26 16.24 9.27
C LEU A 167 -0.73 17.19 10.35
N GLY A 168 -1.50 17.32 11.44
CA GLY A 168 -1.35 18.30 12.51
C GLY A 168 -0.06 18.22 13.35
N GLY A 169 1.10 17.99 12.72
CA GLY A 169 2.40 17.91 13.39
C GLY A 169 3.57 18.52 12.58
N MET A 170 3.38 18.95 11.34
CA MET A 170 4.48 19.51 10.52
C MET A 170 4.70 21.04 10.66
N GLU A 171 3.85 21.76 11.40
CA GLU A 171 3.99 23.22 11.62
C GLU A 171 5.30 23.62 12.33
N HIS A 172 6.06 22.65 12.86
CA HIS A 172 7.30 22.89 13.59
C HIS A 172 8.58 22.55 12.82
N LEU A 173 8.49 21.89 11.66
CA LEU A 173 9.67 21.55 10.86
C LEU A 173 10.16 22.73 9.99
N GLY A 174 9.30 23.74 9.74
CA GLY A 174 9.66 24.96 9.02
C GLY A 174 10.52 25.97 9.80
N LYS A 175 10.72 25.77 11.12
CA LYS A 175 11.49 26.72 11.95
C LYS A 175 12.98 26.39 12.08
N MET A 176 13.48 25.28 11.52
CA MET A 176 14.91 24.92 11.55
C MET A 176 15.71 25.35 10.30
N LYS A 177 15.25 26.36 9.56
CA LYS A 177 16.06 26.99 8.50
C LYS A 177 16.01 28.50 8.55
N LYS A 178 16.30 29.07 9.73
CA LYS A 178 16.76 30.47 9.92
C LYS A 178 17.27 30.66 11.35
N SER A 179 18.45 30.14 11.62
CA SER A 179 19.38 30.77 12.55
C SER A 179 20.73 30.84 11.84
N LYS A 180 21.41 31.97 12.05
CA LYS A 180 22.57 32.49 11.31
C LYS A 180 23.69 31.49 11.03
#